data_AF-A0A2D7ZTU7-F1
#
_entry.id   AF-A0A2D7ZTU7-F1
#
_cell.length_a   1.000
_cell.length_b   1.000
_cell.length_c   1.000
_cell.angle_alpha   90.00
_cell.angle_beta   90.00
_cell.angle_gamma   90.00
#
_symmetry.space_group_name_H-M   'P 1'
#
loop_
_entity.id
_entity.type
_entity.pdbx_description
1 polymer ?
#
loop_
_entity_poly.entity_id
_entity_poly.type
_entity_poly.pdbx_seq_one_letter_code
_entity_poly.pdbx_strand_id
1 'polypeptide(L)'
;MNEDEVWEEEEVLDNATLCPSCDEMTAHEILHEKKVGNGADFKVRCTACDRVHTVVFRPPPPTNIPFILTDGPQSVRVVLVVDADEEFVVGDVFEEDEMLWRIHQIERRDGRQVTAETAASIARITALRTDMVRVKLTLTRGEDSTPDVIVVPQETTFTGSHLMEHNGETWRIRAIHTGTGRTMRGTVEAPDIKRMYLHEPPKGEHFAPRTPRERRQAWKEGRLGFNPNPERPKEHVKKGVNPNANRGRSKKKKRK
;
A
#
# COMPACT_ATOMS: atom_id res chain seq x y z
N MET A 1 -0.97 -47.38 38.29
CA MET A 1 -1.11 -46.49 37.12
C MET A 1 -2.57 -46.09 37.11
N ASN A 2 -2.99 -44.89 37.51
CA ASN A 2 -2.32 -43.58 37.65
C ASN A 2 -2.63 -43.03 39.06
N GLU A 3 -1.67 -42.54 39.84
CA GLU A 3 -1.18 -41.15 39.79
C GLU A 3 -2.33 -40.14 39.83
N ASP A 4 -2.91 -40.02 41.03
CA ASP A 4 -3.68 -38.85 41.44
C ASP A 4 -2.76 -37.64 41.42
N GLU A 5 -2.80 -36.91 40.31
CA GLU A 5 -2.15 -35.62 40.12
C GLU A 5 -2.82 -34.62 41.06
N VAL A 6 -2.24 -34.48 42.26
CA VAL A 6 -2.61 -33.47 43.26
C VAL A 6 -2.22 -32.12 42.68
N TRP A 7 -3.20 -31.37 42.19
CA TRP A 7 -3.04 -29.97 41.84
C TRP A 7 -2.65 -29.22 43.12
N GLU A 8 -1.38 -28.80 43.23
CA GLU A 8 -0.93 -27.92 44.31
C GLU A 8 -1.79 -26.65 44.29
N GLU A 9 -2.45 -26.34 45.42
CA GLU A 9 -3.14 -25.05 45.60
C GLU A 9 -2.08 -23.94 45.49
N GLU A 10 -2.09 -23.23 44.36
CA GLU A 10 -1.24 -22.07 44.15
C GLU A 10 -1.67 -20.98 45.15
N GLU A 11 -0.87 -20.73 46.18
CA GLU A 11 -1.10 -19.64 47.14
C GLU A 11 -1.05 -18.30 46.39
N VAL A 12 -2.22 -17.73 46.11
CA VAL A 12 -2.33 -16.40 45.51
C VAL A 12 -1.98 -15.37 46.56
N LEU A 13 -0.81 -14.76 46.43
CA LEU A 13 -0.38 -13.65 47.27
C LEU A 13 -1.13 -12.38 46.88
N ASP A 14 -2.10 -11.98 47.71
CA ASP A 14 -2.80 -10.70 47.56
C ASP A 14 -1.82 -9.52 47.70
N ASN A 15 -1.89 -8.57 46.76
CA ASN A 15 -1.09 -7.34 46.74
C ASN A 15 0.44 -7.59 46.83
N ALA A 16 0.94 -8.56 46.08
CA ALA A 16 2.36 -8.87 46.02
C ALA A 16 3.17 -7.71 45.39
N THR A 17 4.15 -7.18 46.12
CA THR A 17 5.07 -6.14 45.61
C THR A 17 6.49 -6.37 46.16
N LEU A 18 7.50 -5.81 45.51
CA LEU A 18 8.90 -5.92 45.95
C LEU A 18 9.10 -5.14 47.26
N CYS A 19 9.45 -5.83 48.34
CA CYS A 19 9.76 -5.16 49.59
C CYS A 19 11.21 -4.64 49.60
N PRO A 20 11.47 -3.33 49.80
CA PRO A 20 12.83 -2.78 49.81
C PRO A 20 13.69 -3.22 51.00
N SER A 21 13.11 -3.93 51.98
CA SER A 21 13.84 -4.48 53.13
C SER A 21 14.06 -5.98 53.05
N CYS A 22 13.17 -6.72 52.39
CA CYS A 22 13.36 -8.16 52.15
C CYS A 22 14.09 -8.44 50.83
N ASP A 23 14.06 -7.49 49.88
CA ASP A 23 14.54 -7.62 48.51
C ASP A 23 13.87 -8.79 47.74
N GLU A 24 12.65 -9.14 48.15
CA GLU A 24 11.85 -10.22 47.59
C GLU A 24 10.40 -9.75 47.37
N MET A 25 9.68 -10.44 46.49
CA MET A 25 8.24 -10.23 46.29
C MET A 25 7.48 -10.81 47.48
N THR A 26 6.83 -9.95 48.25
CA THR A 26 6.06 -10.36 49.43
C THR A 26 4.66 -9.78 49.39
N ALA A 27 3.72 -10.38 50.12
CA ALA A 27 2.39 -9.82 50.32
C ALA A 27 2.46 -8.53 51.17
N HIS A 28 1.57 -7.60 50.89
CA HIS A 28 1.55 -6.30 51.55
C HIS A 28 0.13 -5.89 51.94
N GLU A 29 -0.02 -5.34 53.15
CA GLU A 29 -1.27 -4.73 53.62
C GLU A 29 -1.31 -3.25 53.19
N ILE A 30 -2.39 -2.84 52.51
CA ILE A 30 -2.59 -1.45 52.08
C ILE A 30 -3.09 -0.62 53.27
N LEU A 31 -2.26 0.32 53.75
CA LEU A 31 -2.61 1.21 54.86
C LEU A 31 -3.32 2.48 54.40
N HIS A 32 -2.92 3.02 53.24
CA HIS A 32 -3.47 4.27 52.73
C HIS A 32 -3.28 4.39 51.22
N GLU A 33 -4.32 4.84 50.53
CA GLU A 33 -4.29 5.20 49.11
C GLU A 33 -4.34 6.73 48.98
N LYS A 34 -3.42 7.28 48.19
CA LYS A 34 -3.43 8.69 47.79
C LYS A 34 -3.50 8.79 46.27
N LYS A 35 -4.62 9.28 45.74
CA LYS A 35 -4.78 9.55 44.30
C LYS A 35 -3.92 10.73 43.87
N VAL A 36 -3.14 10.56 42.80
CA VAL A 36 -2.23 11.57 42.23
C VAL A 36 -2.27 11.50 40.71
N GLY A 37 -2.87 12.51 40.06
CA GLY A 37 -3.06 12.51 38.61
C GLY A 37 -3.96 11.36 38.16
N ASN A 38 -3.52 10.59 37.16
CA ASN A 38 -4.19 9.36 36.70
C ASN A 38 -3.75 8.09 37.45
N GLY A 39 -2.89 8.21 38.47
CA GLY A 39 -2.41 7.08 39.27
C GLY A 39 -2.68 7.25 40.77
N ALA A 40 -2.10 6.35 41.56
CA ALA A 40 -2.20 6.36 43.01
C ALA A 40 -0.88 5.97 43.67
N ASP A 41 -0.60 6.57 44.82
CA ASP A 41 0.48 6.16 45.71
C ASP A 41 -0.12 5.35 46.86
N PHE A 42 0.35 4.13 47.06
CA PHE A 42 -0.10 3.25 48.12
C PHE A 42 0.94 3.21 49.24
N LYS A 43 0.56 3.59 50.45
CA LYS A 43 1.35 3.30 51.64
C LYS A 43 1.01 1.88 52.08
N VAL A 44 2.00 1.00 52.02
CA VAL A 44 1.83 -0.43 52.27
C VAL A 44 2.73 -0.89 53.41
N ARG A 45 2.29 -1.93 54.13
CA ARG A 45 3.07 -2.62 55.17
C ARG A 45 3.39 -4.03 54.70
N CYS A 46 4.67 -4.41 54.70
CA CYS A 46 5.09 -5.78 54.37
C CYS A 46 4.62 -6.76 55.44
N THR A 47 4.02 -7.89 55.05
CA THR A 47 3.59 -8.93 55.99
C THR A 47 4.75 -9.76 56.56
N ALA A 48 5.92 -9.75 55.91
CA ALA A 48 7.10 -10.51 56.33
C ALA A 48 8.02 -9.76 57.29
N CYS A 49 8.20 -8.44 57.10
CA CYS A 49 9.13 -7.63 57.92
C CYS A 49 8.49 -6.40 58.59
N ASP A 50 7.17 -6.22 58.48
CA ASP A 50 6.40 -5.08 59.01
C ASP A 50 6.85 -3.69 58.52
N ARG A 51 7.76 -3.63 57.55
CA ARG A 51 8.26 -2.37 57.03
C ARG A 51 7.16 -1.65 56.24
N VAL A 52 6.86 -0.43 56.67
CA VAL A 52 5.99 0.48 55.93
C VAL A 52 6.80 1.23 54.88
N HIS A 53 6.35 1.17 53.64
CA HIS A 53 6.92 1.95 52.53
C HIS A 53 5.81 2.39 51.58
N THR A 54 6.17 3.18 50.57
CA THR A 54 5.22 3.71 49.59
C THR A 54 5.51 3.11 48.23
N VAL A 55 4.50 2.48 47.63
CA VAL A 55 4.52 2.00 46.25
C VAL A 55 3.86 3.05 45.38
N VAL A 56 4.58 3.49 44.35
CA VAL A 56 4.13 4.52 43.42
C VAL A 56 3.52 3.80 42.21
N PHE A 57 2.21 3.89 42.05
CA PHE A 57 1.49 3.28 40.93
C PHE A 57 0.94 4.39 40.03
N ARG A 58 1.83 5.02 39.26
CA ARG A 58 1.50 6.12 38.36
C ARG A 58 1.97 5.79 36.95
N PRO A 59 1.11 5.95 35.92
CA PRO A 59 1.57 5.89 34.54
C PRO A 59 2.57 7.03 34.29
N PRO A 60 3.55 6.82 33.39
CA PRO A 60 4.48 7.85 32.99
C PRO A 60 3.75 9.08 32.44
N PRO A 61 4.37 10.27 32.51
CA PRO A 61 3.72 11.48 32.06
C PRO A 61 3.47 11.42 30.55
N PRO A 62 2.32 11.91 30.05
CA PRO A 62 2.07 12.00 28.63
C PRO A 62 2.99 13.04 27.98
N THR A 63 3.36 12.81 26.73
CA THR A 63 4.14 13.70 25.88
C THR A 63 3.40 13.98 24.57
N ASN A 64 3.65 15.16 24.01
CA ASN A 64 3.07 15.60 22.75
C ASN A 64 4.05 15.34 21.61
N ILE A 65 3.66 14.53 20.64
CA ILE A 65 4.47 14.25 19.46
C ILE A 65 3.78 14.84 18.24
N PRO A 66 4.47 15.68 17.44
CA PRO A 66 3.94 16.13 16.16
C PRO A 66 4.08 15.01 15.12
N PHE A 67 2.97 14.70 14.47
CA PHE A 67 2.88 13.79 13.34
C PHE A 67 2.65 14.58 12.05
N ILE A 68 3.32 14.17 10.97
CA ILE A 68 3.00 14.57 9.61
C ILE A 68 2.31 13.37 8.94
N LEU A 69 1.00 13.50 8.73
CA LEU A 69 0.18 12.49 8.07
C LEU A 69 0.07 12.84 6.60
N THR A 70 0.51 11.96 5.71
CA THR A 70 0.51 12.20 4.26
C THR A 70 -0.43 11.24 3.53
N ASP A 71 -1.45 11.79 2.88
CA ASP A 71 -2.34 11.08 1.96
C ASP A 71 -2.09 11.56 0.52
N GLY A 72 -1.36 10.74 -0.24
CA GLY A 72 -1.03 11.04 -1.63
C GLY A 72 -0.33 12.41 -1.78
N PRO A 73 -0.95 13.40 -2.44
CA PRO A 73 -0.37 14.72 -2.63
C PRO A 73 -0.58 15.68 -1.44
N GLN A 74 -1.40 15.32 -0.45
CA GLN A 74 -1.75 16.18 0.68
C GLN A 74 -1.05 15.71 1.96
N SER A 75 -0.61 16.65 2.78
CA SER A 75 -0.08 16.36 4.11
C SER A 75 -0.67 17.29 5.16
N VAL A 76 -0.94 16.74 6.33
CA VAL A 76 -1.52 17.43 7.48
C VAL A 76 -0.59 17.23 8.67
N ARG A 77 -0.50 18.26 9.51
CA ARG A 77 0.23 18.20 10.78
C ARG A 77 -0.77 18.03 11.90
N VAL A 78 -0.60 16.98 12.69
CA VAL A 78 -1.38 16.72 13.92
C VAL A 78 -0.43 16.55 15.09
N VAL A 79 -0.93 16.72 16.31
CA VAL A 79 -0.16 16.49 17.53
C VAL A 79 -0.91 15.44 18.35
N LEU A 80 -0.27 14.29 18.55
CA LEU A 80 -0.83 13.19 19.33
C LEU A 80 -0.27 13.22 20.74
N VAL A 81 -1.14 12.95 21.71
CA VAL A 81 -0.79 12.81 23.13
C VAL A 81 -0.58 11.33 23.41
N VAL A 82 0.63 10.95 23.79
CA VAL A 82 1.02 9.55 24.03
C VAL A 82 1.85 9.43 25.28
N ASP A 83 1.94 8.25 25.88
CA ASP A 83 2.75 8.03 27.08
C ASP A 83 4.25 8.15 26.74
N ALA A 84 5.05 8.67 27.67
CA ALA A 84 6.46 8.99 27.40
C ALA A 84 7.36 7.76 27.15
N ASP A 85 6.95 6.59 27.63
CA ASP A 85 7.61 5.30 27.45
C ASP A 85 7.09 4.49 26.25
N GLU A 86 6.06 4.96 25.56
CA GLU A 86 5.56 4.33 24.34
C GLU A 86 6.67 4.26 23.28
N GLU A 87 6.89 3.07 22.72
CA GLU A 87 7.89 2.85 21.68
C GLU A 87 7.24 2.90 20.30
N PHE A 88 7.81 3.67 19.38
CA PHE A 88 7.38 3.73 17.99
C PHE A 88 8.40 3.06 17.09
N VAL A 89 7.95 2.21 16.18
CA VAL A 89 8.80 1.56 15.19
C VAL A 89 8.36 1.94 13.77
N VAL A 90 9.33 2.13 12.88
CA VAL A 90 9.06 2.34 11.46
C VAL A 90 8.39 1.09 10.89
N GLY A 91 7.22 1.27 10.29
CA GLY A 91 6.37 0.20 9.78
C GLY A 91 5.12 -0.05 10.61
N ASP A 92 5.06 0.46 11.85
CA ASP A 92 3.87 0.32 12.69
C ASP A 92 2.67 1.02 12.07
N VAL A 93 1.49 0.45 12.32
CA VAL A 93 0.22 0.95 11.82
C VAL A 93 -0.64 1.40 12.99
N PHE A 94 -1.18 2.61 12.91
CA PHE A 94 -2.08 3.17 13.89
C PHE A 94 -3.29 3.82 13.19
N GLU A 95 -4.35 4.03 13.96
CA GLU A 95 -5.57 4.69 13.49
C GLU A 95 -5.59 6.15 13.97
N GLU A 96 -5.94 7.07 13.07
CA GLU A 96 -6.20 8.47 13.38
C GLU A 96 -7.19 9.03 12.37
N ASP A 97 -8.25 9.69 12.84
CA ASP A 97 -9.34 10.25 12.01
C ASP A 97 -9.99 9.21 11.08
N GLU A 98 -10.33 8.03 11.62
CA GLU A 98 -10.93 6.87 10.92
C GLU A 98 -10.08 6.33 9.75
N MET A 99 -8.81 6.71 9.67
CA MET A 99 -7.86 6.30 8.64
C MET A 99 -6.69 5.52 9.26
N LEU A 100 -6.16 4.55 8.51
CA LEU A 100 -4.98 3.79 8.93
C LEU A 100 -3.70 4.44 8.38
N TRP A 101 -2.74 4.65 9.25
CA TRP A 101 -1.47 5.31 8.96
C TRP A 101 -0.31 4.40 9.30
N ARG A 102 0.61 4.21 8.35
CA ARG A 102 1.86 3.48 8.57
C ARG A 102 3.01 4.46 8.83
N ILE A 103 3.75 4.26 9.90
CA ILE A 103 4.96 5.03 10.20
C ILE A 103 5.99 4.79 9.11
N HIS A 104 6.40 5.87 8.44
CA HIS A 104 7.40 5.83 7.38
C HIS A 104 8.75 6.34 7.85
N GLN A 105 8.77 7.32 8.76
CA GLN A 105 10.01 7.93 9.24
C GLN A 105 9.84 8.45 10.66
N ILE A 106 10.81 8.16 11.51
CA ILE A 106 10.92 8.70 12.86
C ILE A 106 12.15 9.61 12.93
N GLU A 107 11.95 10.84 13.39
CA GLU A 107 13.01 11.82 13.64
C GLU A 107 13.15 12.06 15.13
N ARG A 108 14.36 11.86 15.64
CA ARG A 108 14.73 12.08 17.04
C ARG A 108 15.00 13.56 17.32
N ARG A 109 14.97 13.98 18.58
CA ARG A 109 15.30 15.36 19.02
C ARG A 109 16.70 15.86 18.63
N ASP A 110 17.64 14.96 18.36
CA ASP A 110 18.97 15.30 17.84
C ASP A 110 19.00 15.48 16.30
N GLY A 111 17.86 15.34 15.63
CA GLY A 111 17.69 15.46 14.18
C GLY A 111 18.04 14.19 13.39
N ARG A 112 18.42 13.10 14.05
CA ARG A 112 18.73 11.83 13.37
C ARG A 112 17.45 11.08 13.03
N GLN A 113 17.50 10.37 11.90
CA GLN A 113 16.48 9.38 11.55
C GLN A 113 16.83 8.04 12.18
N VAL A 114 15.83 7.41 12.79
CA VAL A 114 15.96 6.14 13.50
C VAL A 114 14.83 5.19 13.09
N THR A 115 15.03 3.90 13.30
CA THR A 115 14.03 2.86 12.97
C THR A 115 13.07 2.59 14.12
N ALA A 116 13.47 2.86 15.36
CA ALA A 116 12.66 2.75 16.55
C ALA A 116 13.13 3.78 17.59
N GLU A 117 12.22 4.32 18.39
CA GLU A 117 12.54 5.23 19.49
C GLU A 117 11.35 5.38 20.46
N THR A 118 11.66 5.76 21.70
CA THR A 118 10.67 6.11 22.72
C THR A 118 10.07 7.49 22.50
N ALA A 119 8.77 7.63 22.81
CA ALA A 119 7.99 8.85 22.67
C ALA A 119 8.67 10.11 23.25
N ALA A 120 9.33 9.98 24.41
CA ALA A 120 10.06 11.06 25.05
C ALA A 120 11.17 11.66 24.16
N SER A 121 11.85 10.83 23.39
CA SER A 121 13.04 11.18 22.59
C SER A 121 12.72 11.59 21.14
N ILE A 122 11.47 11.40 20.71
CA ILE A 122 11.01 11.71 19.35
C ILE A 122 10.75 13.21 19.20
N ALA A 123 11.22 13.78 18.09
CA ALA A 123 10.89 15.14 17.68
C ALA A 123 9.69 15.18 16.73
N ARG A 124 9.61 14.22 15.80
CA ARG A 124 8.55 14.18 14.78
C ARG A 124 8.43 12.78 14.17
N ILE A 125 7.19 12.38 13.88
CA ILE A 125 6.90 11.19 13.10
C ILE A 125 6.28 11.60 11.77
N THR A 126 6.64 10.90 10.69
CA THR A 126 5.95 11.00 9.40
C THR A 126 5.31 9.67 9.08
N ALA A 127 4.02 9.68 8.80
CA ALA A 127 3.24 8.50 8.48
C ALA A 127 2.51 8.66 7.15
N LEU A 128 2.35 7.55 6.44
CA LEU A 128 1.65 7.48 5.15
C LEU A 128 0.35 6.71 5.33
N ARG A 129 -0.72 7.22 4.72
CA ARG A 129 -2.02 6.52 4.70
C ARG A 129 -1.87 5.14 4.05
N THR A 130 -2.42 4.09 4.66
CA THR A 130 -2.26 2.69 4.19
C THR A 130 -3.57 1.93 3.94
N ASP A 131 -4.71 2.38 4.45
CA ASP A 131 -6.03 1.77 4.18
C ASP A 131 -6.37 1.80 2.68
N MET A 132 -6.07 2.91 2.01
CA MET A 132 -6.31 3.13 0.58
C MET A 132 -5.00 3.30 -0.20
N VAL A 133 -4.88 2.56 -1.31
CA VAL A 133 -3.70 2.56 -2.17
C VAL A 133 -4.00 3.25 -3.49
N ARG A 134 -3.10 4.14 -3.89
CA ARG A 134 -3.14 4.88 -5.16
C ARG A 134 -2.37 4.13 -6.24
N VAL A 135 -3.07 3.38 -7.08
CA VAL A 135 -2.47 2.62 -8.18
C VAL A 135 -2.41 3.47 -9.45
N LYS A 136 -1.21 3.68 -9.98
CA LYS A 136 -1.00 4.45 -11.23
C LYS A 136 -1.41 3.61 -12.43
N LEU A 137 -2.14 4.19 -13.35
CA LEU A 137 -2.60 3.58 -14.59
C LEU A 137 -1.93 4.24 -15.80
N THR A 138 -1.77 3.46 -16.86
CA THR A 138 -1.55 3.94 -18.21
C THR A 138 -2.63 3.31 -19.09
N LEU A 139 -3.52 4.13 -19.63
CA LEU A 139 -4.61 3.73 -20.50
C LEU A 139 -4.16 3.88 -21.95
N THR A 140 -4.09 2.79 -22.72
CA THR A 140 -3.62 2.80 -24.11
C THR A 140 -4.75 2.46 -25.08
N ARG A 141 -5.01 3.37 -26.02
CA ARG A 141 -5.98 3.22 -27.12
C ARG A 141 -5.28 3.37 -28.46
N GLY A 142 -5.14 2.28 -29.20
CA GLY A 142 -4.37 2.30 -30.45
C GLY A 142 -2.92 2.73 -30.19
N GLU A 143 -2.54 3.91 -30.69
CA GLU A 143 -1.20 4.50 -30.52
C GLU A 143 -1.15 5.55 -29.37
N ASP A 144 -2.31 5.97 -28.85
CA ASP A 144 -2.39 7.00 -27.81
C ASP A 144 -2.35 6.38 -26.41
N SER A 145 -1.70 7.06 -25.45
CA SER A 145 -1.62 6.62 -24.05
C SER A 145 -1.82 7.78 -23.08
N THR A 146 -2.74 7.63 -22.14
CA THR A 146 -3.04 8.62 -21.10
C THR A 146 -2.71 8.09 -19.70
N PRO A 147 -2.02 8.86 -18.84
CA PRO A 147 -1.81 8.47 -17.45
C PRO A 147 -3.07 8.72 -16.63
N ASP A 148 -3.35 7.85 -15.66
CA ASP A 148 -4.42 8.05 -14.68
C ASP A 148 -4.05 7.42 -13.32
N VAL A 149 -4.87 7.59 -12.29
CA VAL A 149 -4.69 6.97 -10.97
C VAL A 149 -6.05 6.49 -10.46
N ILE A 150 -6.10 5.25 -9.97
CA ILE A 150 -7.25 4.72 -9.24
C ILE A 150 -6.89 4.58 -7.75
N VAL A 151 -7.84 4.86 -6.87
CA VAL A 151 -7.69 4.69 -5.42
C VAL A 151 -8.54 3.50 -5.00
N VAL A 152 -7.93 2.49 -4.39
CA VAL A 152 -8.60 1.24 -4.01
C VAL A 152 -8.17 0.80 -2.62
N PRO A 153 -8.97 0.01 -1.89
CA PRO A 153 -8.54 -0.60 -0.64
C PRO A 153 -7.27 -1.44 -0.79
N GLN A 154 -6.44 -1.52 0.25
CA GLN A 154 -5.19 -2.29 0.23
C GLN A 154 -5.38 -3.78 -0.10
N GLU A 155 -6.53 -4.37 0.25
CA GLU A 155 -6.84 -5.78 -0.01
C GLU A 155 -7.22 -6.06 -1.48
N THR A 156 -7.38 -5.01 -2.29
CA THR A 156 -7.78 -5.15 -3.69
C THR A 156 -6.66 -5.82 -4.47
N THR A 157 -7.01 -6.86 -5.23
CA THR A 157 -6.06 -7.54 -6.11
C THR A 157 -6.38 -7.28 -7.57
N PHE A 158 -5.33 -7.23 -8.39
CA PHE A 158 -5.45 -7.10 -9.83
C PHE A 158 -4.77 -8.26 -10.54
N THR A 159 -5.45 -8.85 -11.51
CA THR A 159 -4.93 -9.97 -12.29
C THR A 159 -4.58 -9.55 -13.70
N GLY A 160 -3.34 -9.82 -14.12
CA GLY A 160 -2.91 -9.60 -15.49
C GLY A 160 -3.77 -10.39 -16.48
N SER A 161 -4.13 -9.76 -17.60
CA SER A 161 -5.06 -10.25 -18.64
C SER A 161 -6.56 -10.24 -18.29
N HIS A 162 -6.96 -9.84 -17.08
CA HIS A 162 -8.38 -9.63 -16.77
C HIS A 162 -8.91 -8.29 -17.28
N LEU A 163 -10.23 -8.21 -17.37
CA LEU A 163 -10.96 -6.98 -17.64
C LEU A 163 -11.24 -6.26 -16.32
N MET A 164 -11.19 -4.94 -16.34
CA MET A 164 -11.58 -4.07 -15.24
C MET A 164 -12.37 -2.89 -15.79
N GLU A 165 -13.28 -2.35 -14.99
CA GLU A 165 -13.98 -1.10 -15.29
C GLU A 165 -13.23 0.08 -14.68
N HIS A 166 -13.06 1.15 -15.45
CA HIS A 166 -12.45 2.39 -15.00
C HIS A 166 -13.06 3.56 -15.76
N ASN A 167 -13.55 4.59 -15.05
CA ASN A 167 -14.24 5.75 -15.62
C ASN A 167 -15.40 5.39 -16.58
N GLY A 168 -16.17 4.34 -16.27
CA GLY A 168 -17.31 3.88 -17.08
C GLY A 168 -16.93 3.13 -18.36
N GLU A 169 -15.65 2.80 -18.54
CA GLU A 169 -15.16 2.06 -19.71
C GLU A 169 -14.49 0.75 -19.28
N THR A 170 -14.64 -0.30 -20.09
CA THR A 170 -13.97 -1.59 -19.85
C THR A 170 -12.57 -1.57 -20.44
N TRP A 171 -11.60 -2.00 -19.66
CA TRP A 171 -10.19 -2.07 -20.02
C TRP A 171 -9.62 -3.45 -19.73
N ARG A 172 -8.70 -3.93 -20.57
CA ARG A 172 -7.91 -5.14 -20.31
C ARG A 172 -6.60 -4.78 -19.64
N ILE A 173 -6.32 -5.37 -18.49
CA ILE A 173 -5.02 -5.25 -17.81
C ILE A 173 -3.98 -6.02 -18.65
N ARG A 174 -3.12 -5.30 -19.37
CA ARG A 174 -2.09 -5.90 -20.23
C ARG A 174 -0.88 -6.37 -19.43
N ALA A 175 -0.48 -5.57 -18.44
CA ALA A 175 0.70 -5.80 -17.60
C ALA A 175 0.58 -5.04 -16.27
N ILE A 176 1.14 -5.61 -15.22
CA ILE A 176 1.26 -5.00 -13.88
C ILE A 176 2.75 -4.86 -13.57
N HIS A 177 3.20 -3.69 -13.13
CA HIS A 177 4.59 -3.44 -12.75
C HIS A 177 4.70 -3.29 -11.23
N THR A 178 5.50 -4.14 -10.59
CA THR A 178 5.70 -4.19 -9.12
C THR A 178 6.99 -3.52 -8.66
N GLY A 179 7.65 -2.75 -9.53
CA GLY A 179 8.95 -2.13 -9.23
C GLY A 179 10.14 -3.04 -9.55
N THR A 180 10.13 -4.30 -9.13
CA THR A 180 11.18 -5.31 -9.47
C THR A 180 10.98 -5.92 -10.85
N GLY A 181 9.73 -6.04 -11.32
CA GLY A 181 9.43 -6.72 -12.59
C GLY A 181 8.10 -6.34 -13.21
N ARG A 182 7.75 -7.01 -14.30
CA ARG A 182 6.44 -6.88 -14.95
C ARG A 182 5.73 -8.24 -14.97
N THR A 183 4.56 -8.29 -14.38
CA THR A 183 3.66 -9.44 -14.36
C THR A 183 2.66 -9.32 -15.49
N MET A 184 2.77 -10.21 -16.48
CA MET A 184 1.86 -10.23 -17.64
C MET A 184 0.65 -11.15 -17.42
N ARG A 185 0.82 -12.15 -16.57
CA ARG A 185 -0.18 -13.13 -16.12
C ARG A 185 0.14 -13.42 -14.65
N GLY A 186 -0.85 -13.29 -13.78
CA GLY A 186 -0.68 -13.39 -12.33
C GLY A 186 -1.47 -12.33 -11.60
N THR A 187 -1.81 -12.61 -10.35
CA THR A 187 -2.53 -11.71 -9.44
C THR A 187 -1.52 -11.00 -8.55
N VAL A 188 -1.74 -9.71 -8.33
CA VAL A 188 -0.89 -8.85 -7.51
C VAL A 188 -1.78 -8.00 -6.61
N GLU A 189 -1.39 -7.83 -5.35
CA GLU A 189 -2.07 -6.97 -4.38
C GLU A 189 -1.80 -5.49 -4.69
N ALA A 190 -2.79 -4.62 -4.50
CA ALA A 190 -2.68 -3.20 -4.82
C ALA A 190 -1.44 -2.48 -4.23
N PRO A 191 -1.02 -2.72 -2.97
CA PRO A 191 0.17 -2.09 -2.37
C PRO A 191 1.46 -2.34 -3.16
N ASP A 192 1.59 -3.52 -3.76
CA ASP A 192 2.79 -3.91 -4.51
C ASP A 192 2.82 -3.34 -5.92
N ILE A 193 1.73 -2.71 -6.39
CA ILE A 193 1.61 -2.22 -7.75
C ILE A 193 2.18 -0.80 -7.87
N LYS A 194 3.30 -0.70 -8.59
CA LYS A 194 3.86 0.60 -9.00
C LYS A 194 3.09 1.24 -10.15
N ARG A 195 2.66 0.45 -11.15
CA ARG A 195 1.84 0.91 -12.29
C ARG A 195 1.15 -0.25 -13.02
N MET A 196 -0.09 -0.06 -13.45
CA MET A 196 -0.80 -0.95 -14.38
C MET A 196 -0.90 -0.37 -15.79
N TYR A 197 -0.77 -1.23 -16.78
CA TYR A 197 -0.94 -0.88 -18.20
C TYR A 197 -2.22 -1.51 -18.71
N LEU A 198 -3.15 -0.67 -19.13
CA LEU A 198 -4.49 -1.04 -19.54
C LEU A 198 -4.63 -0.78 -21.04
N HIS A 199 -5.22 -1.72 -21.76
CA HIS A 199 -5.47 -1.62 -23.19
C HIS A 199 -6.96 -1.79 -23.46
N GLU A 200 -7.44 -1.26 -24.59
CA GLU A 200 -8.81 -1.57 -25.04
C GLU A 200 -9.01 -3.10 -25.13
N PRO A 201 -10.15 -3.62 -24.63
CA PRO A 201 -10.47 -5.02 -24.78
C PRO A 201 -10.58 -5.37 -26.27
N PRO A 202 -10.14 -6.57 -26.68
CA PRO A 202 -10.30 -7.01 -28.06
C PRO A 202 -11.80 -7.03 -28.41
N LYS A 203 -12.22 -6.18 -29.36
CA LYS A 203 -13.61 -6.14 -29.84
C LYS A 203 -13.99 -7.49 -30.46
N GLY A 204 -15.07 -8.08 -29.98
CA GLY A 204 -15.56 -9.38 -30.44
C GLY A 204 -16.04 -9.38 -31.89
N GLU A 205 -16.60 -8.27 -32.38
CA GLU A 205 -17.17 -8.20 -33.72
C GLU A 205 -16.86 -6.85 -34.40
N HIS A 206 -16.47 -6.94 -35.68
CA HIS A 206 -16.09 -5.85 -36.61
C HIS A 206 -14.88 -4.97 -36.23
N PHE A 207 -13.72 -5.33 -36.76
CA PHE A 207 -12.54 -4.47 -36.87
C PHE A 207 -12.71 -3.50 -38.05
N ALA A 208 -13.19 -2.29 -37.80
CA ALA A 208 -13.06 -1.18 -38.75
C ALA A 208 -11.68 -0.51 -38.51
N PRO A 209 -10.69 -0.66 -39.42
CA PRO A 209 -9.37 -0.06 -39.24
C PRO A 209 -9.48 1.45 -39.16
N ARG A 210 -8.93 2.06 -38.09
CA ARG A 210 -8.92 3.52 -37.93
C ARG A 210 -7.77 4.15 -38.71
N THR A 211 -6.65 3.44 -38.86
CA THR A 211 -5.47 3.95 -39.60
C THR A 211 -5.15 3.17 -40.88
N PRO A 212 -4.40 3.77 -41.85
CA PRO A 212 -3.93 3.05 -43.03
C PRO A 212 -2.96 1.90 -42.71
N ARG A 213 -2.23 1.98 -41.60
CA ARG A 213 -1.32 0.91 -41.14
C ARG A 213 -2.12 -0.28 -40.61
N GLU A 214 -3.10 0.00 -39.75
CA GLU A 214 -4.06 -0.98 -39.24
C GLU A 214 -4.84 -1.66 -40.37
N ARG A 215 -5.28 -0.91 -41.39
CA ARG A 215 -5.95 -1.47 -42.58
C ARG A 215 -5.06 -2.44 -43.33
N ARG A 216 -3.79 -2.08 -43.55
CA ARG A 216 -2.81 -2.95 -44.26
C ARG A 216 -2.51 -4.22 -43.46
N GLN A 217 -2.44 -4.11 -42.14
CA GLN A 217 -2.17 -5.26 -41.27
C GLN A 217 -3.38 -6.18 -41.15
N ALA A 218 -4.59 -5.63 -40.98
CA ALA A 218 -5.82 -6.41 -40.98
C ALA A 218 -6.14 -7.05 -42.34
N TRP A 219 -5.71 -6.43 -43.45
CA TRP A 219 -5.75 -7.05 -44.77
C TRP A 219 -4.79 -8.25 -44.87
N LYS A 220 -3.56 -8.14 -44.36
CA LYS A 220 -2.62 -9.28 -44.30
C LYS A 220 -3.12 -10.41 -43.40
N GLU A 221 -3.82 -10.08 -42.32
CA GLU A 221 -4.34 -11.03 -41.34
C GLU A 221 -5.74 -11.58 -41.70
N GLY A 222 -6.34 -11.15 -42.81
CA GLY A 222 -7.67 -11.61 -43.24
C GLY A 222 -8.83 -11.18 -42.33
N ARG A 223 -8.59 -10.20 -41.44
CA ARG A 223 -9.55 -9.70 -40.43
C ARG A 223 -10.49 -8.62 -40.95
N LEU A 224 -10.17 -8.08 -42.13
CA LEU A 224 -11.01 -7.15 -42.86
C LEU A 224 -11.91 -7.98 -43.76
N GLY A 225 -13.23 -7.97 -43.56
CA GLY A 225 -14.21 -8.73 -44.36
C GLY A 225 -14.22 -8.36 -45.85
N PHE A 226 -15.39 -8.01 -46.42
CA PHE A 226 -15.44 -7.54 -47.81
C PHE A 226 -14.85 -6.13 -47.93
N ASN A 227 -13.58 -6.03 -48.35
CA ASN A 227 -12.87 -4.77 -48.59
C ASN A 227 -12.46 -4.65 -50.08
N PRO A 228 -13.40 -4.29 -50.97
CA PRO A 228 -13.10 -4.06 -52.37
C PRO A 228 -12.12 -2.89 -52.51
N ASN A 229 -11.27 -2.94 -53.55
CA ASN A 229 -10.44 -1.79 -53.88
C ASN A 229 -11.35 -0.60 -54.20
N PRO A 230 -11.03 0.62 -53.72
CA PRO A 230 -11.82 1.80 -54.04
C PRO A 230 -11.93 1.93 -55.56
N GLU A 231 -13.15 1.99 -56.07
CA GLU A 231 -13.40 2.30 -57.46
C GLU A 231 -12.84 3.68 -57.75
N ARG A 232 -11.81 3.75 -58.59
CA ARG A 232 -11.22 5.03 -58.97
C ARG A 232 -12.24 5.79 -59.80
N PRO A 233 -12.53 7.07 -59.50
CA PRO A 233 -13.36 7.90 -60.36
C PRO A 233 -12.82 7.86 -61.79
N LYS A 234 -13.65 7.40 -62.74
CA LYS A 234 -13.25 7.24 -64.15
C LYS A 234 -12.99 8.58 -64.86
N GLU A 235 -13.41 9.70 -64.26
CA GLU A 235 -13.47 11.01 -64.92
C GLU A 235 -12.15 11.79 -64.94
N HIS A 236 -11.11 11.37 -64.20
CA HIS A 236 -9.84 12.11 -64.15
C HIS A 236 -8.63 11.24 -64.46
N VAL A 237 -8.68 10.51 -65.57
CA VAL A 237 -7.46 9.99 -66.19
C VAL A 237 -6.87 11.10 -67.06
N LYS A 238 -5.81 11.76 -66.57
CA LYS A 238 -5.03 12.72 -67.38
C LYS A 238 -4.60 12.03 -68.69
N LYS A 239 -4.81 12.71 -69.84
CA LYS A 239 -4.35 12.24 -71.16
C LYS A 239 -2.89 11.77 -71.08
N GLY A 240 -2.64 10.50 -71.41
CA GLY A 240 -1.29 9.90 -71.44
C GLY A 240 -0.93 8.99 -70.25
N VAL A 241 -1.76 8.91 -69.21
CA VAL A 241 -1.51 7.98 -68.08
C VAL A 241 -2.32 6.71 -68.29
N ASN A 242 -1.66 5.60 -68.62
CA ASN A 242 -2.29 4.28 -68.64
C ASN A 242 -2.08 3.59 -67.27
N PRO A 243 -3.11 3.56 -66.38
CA PRO A 243 -2.96 3.02 -65.03
C PRO A 243 -2.76 1.49 -65.00
N ASN A 244 -2.91 0.79 -66.14
CA ASN A 244 -2.77 -0.66 -66.24
C ASN A 244 -1.43 -1.11 -66.86
N ALA A 245 -0.44 -0.21 -66.97
CA ALA A 245 0.89 -0.57 -67.44
C ALA A 245 1.60 -1.47 -66.41
N ASN A 246 1.66 -2.77 -66.71
CA ASN A 246 2.36 -3.76 -65.90
C ASN A 246 3.87 -3.41 -65.91
N ARG A 247 4.36 -2.71 -64.89
CA ARG A 247 5.79 -2.40 -64.73
C ARG A 247 6.52 -3.71 -64.41
N GLY A 248 6.94 -4.41 -65.45
CA GLY A 248 7.77 -5.61 -65.36
C GLY A 248 8.95 -5.37 -64.40
N ARG A 249 8.97 -6.14 -63.32
CA ARG A 249 9.99 -6.09 -62.26
C ARG A 249 11.35 -6.41 -62.90
N SER A 250 12.24 -5.43 -63.01
CA SER A 250 13.59 -5.70 -63.52
C SER A 250 14.28 -6.67 -62.55
N LYS A 251 14.69 -7.84 -63.07
CA LYS A 251 15.46 -8.84 -62.31
C LYS A 251 16.81 -8.19 -61.95
N LYS A 252 17.02 -7.87 -60.67
CA LYS A 252 18.36 -7.51 -60.15
C LYS A 252 19.32 -8.66 -60.45
N LYS A 253 20.35 -8.41 -61.27
CA LYS A 253 21.46 -9.35 -61.51
C LYS A 253 22.13 -9.69 -60.17
N LYS A 254 22.22 -10.98 -59.83
CA LYS A 254 23.09 -11.47 -58.74
C LYS A 254 24.54 -11.17 -59.13
N ARG A 255 25.28 -10.48 -58.24
CA ARG A 255 26.74 -10.34 -58.37
C ARG A 255 27.38 -11.68 -57.99
N LYS A 256 28.32 -12.14 -58.82
CA LYS A 256 29.20 -13.28 -58.57
C LYS A 256 30.17 -12.94 -57.43
#